data_AF-A0A7C1IUK9-F1
#
_entry.id   AF-A0A7C1IUK9-F1
#
_cell.length_a   1.000
_cell.length_b   1.000
_cell.length_c   1.000
_cell.angle_alpha   90.00
_cell.angle_beta   90.00
_cell.angle_gamma   90.00
#
_symmetry.space_group_name_H-M   'P 1'
#
loop_
_entity.id
_entity.type
_entity.pdbx_description
1 polymer ?
#
loop_
_entity_poly.entity_id
_entity_poly.type
_entity_poly.pdbx_seq_one_letter_code
_entity_poly.pdbx_strand_id
1 'polypeptide(L)'
;MKRKYGILGFVAAIYQVLGFVSMIVGGILLVVGVVALVMRTQSAGQELLIPSGLASLVSGLLLVGFGQLLNLLRDMELNTRRSAAYMLFLAKQSRARRARAANNARASAPRTNVQSMPREEARG
;
A
#
# COMPACT_ATOMS: atom_id res chain seq x y z
N MET A 1 -0.69 9.18 -13.31
CA MET A 1 -0.16 8.19 -12.34
C MET A 1 -1.20 7.17 -11.84
N LYS A 2 -2.51 7.48 -11.74
CA LYS A 2 -3.57 6.51 -11.34
C LYS A 2 -3.62 5.22 -12.19
N ARG A 3 -3.31 5.30 -13.50
CA ARG A 3 -3.32 4.15 -14.42
C ARG A 3 -2.31 3.05 -14.04
N LYS A 4 -1.11 3.40 -13.54
CA LYS A 4 -0.06 2.41 -13.21
C LYS A 4 -0.47 1.49 -12.05
N TYR A 5 -1.14 2.03 -11.04
CA TYR A 5 -1.66 1.25 -9.89
C TYR A 5 -2.86 0.37 -10.26
N GLY A 6 -3.69 0.82 -11.21
CA GLY A 6 -4.76 0.01 -11.77
C GLY A 6 -4.20 -1.20 -12.53
N ILE A 7 -3.16 -1.00 -13.34
CA ILE A 7 -2.50 -2.07 -14.09
C ILE A 7 -1.85 -3.08 -13.14
N LEU A 8 -1.14 -2.62 -12.09
CA LEU A 8 -0.51 -3.53 -11.14
C LEU A 8 -1.54 -4.38 -10.37
N GLY A 9 -2.66 -3.79 -9.97
CA GLY A 9 -3.77 -4.52 -9.37
C GLY A 9 -4.46 -5.50 -10.33
N PHE A 10 -4.58 -5.13 -11.61
CA PHE A 10 -5.13 -6.02 -12.64
C PHE A 10 -4.22 -7.22 -12.89
N VAL A 11 -2.91 -7.00 -13.00
CA VAL A 11 -1.92 -8.07 -13.15
C VAL A 11 -1.92 -8.99 -11.93
N ALA A 12 -1.97 -8.43 -10.71
CA ALA A 12 -2.10 -9.20 -9.48
C ALA A 12 -3.36 -10.09 -9.47
N ALA A 13 -4.50 -9.54 -9.91
CA ALA A 13 -5.74 -10.29 -10.01
C ALA A 13 -5.64 -11.43 -11.04
N ILE A 14 -4.99 -11.22 -12.18
CA ILE A 14 -4.75 -12.30 -13.18
C ILE A 14 -3.92 -13.42 -12.55
N TYR A 15 -2.82 -13.10 -11.86
CA TYR A 15 -1.97 -14.11 -11.21
C TYR A 15 -2.75 -14.92 -10.16
N GLN A 16 -3.61 -14.26 -9.38
CA GLN A 16 -4.47 -14.94 -8.42
C GLN A 16 -5.49 -15.85 -9.10
N VAL A 17 -6.19 -15.36 -10.12
CA VAL A 17 -7.16 -16.17 -10.88
C VAL A 17 -6.51 -17.38 -11.52
N LEU A 18 -5.37 -17.20 -12.20
CA LEU A 18 -4.61 -18.30 -12.79
C LEU A 18 -4.12 -19.29 -11.73
N GLY A 19 -3.68 -18.80 -10.57
CA GLY A 19 -3.29 -19.64 -9.45
C GLY A 19 -4.43 -20.50 -8.91
N PHE A 20 -5.63 -19.91 -8.71
CA PHE A 20 -6.82 -20.66 -8.31
C PHE A 20 -7.27 -21.66 -9.36
N VAL A 21 -7.26 -21.29 -10.64
CA VAL A 21 -7.59 -22.22 -11.74
C VAL A 21 -6.61 -23.40 -11.73
N SER A 22 -5.30 -23.14 -11.62
CA SER A 22 -4.29 -24.20 -11.50
C SER A 22 -4.58 -25.10 -10.30
N MET A 23 -4.90 -24.54 -9.13
CA MET A 23 -5.24 -25.36 -7.96
C MET A 23 -6.46 -26.25 -8.17
N ILE A 24 -7.52 -25.73 -8.80
CA ILE A 24 -8.74 -26.50 -9.06
C ILE A 24 -8.41 -27.66 -10.00
N VAL A 25 -7.70 -27.40 -11.11
CA VAL A 25 -7.28 -28.44 -12.04
C VAL A 25 -6.38 -29.47 -11.35
N GLY A 26 -5.38 -29.01 -10.60
CA GLY A 26 -4.47 -29.88 -9.85
C GLY A 26 -5.20 -30.76 -8.83
N GLY A 27 -6.17 -30.19 -8.11
CA GLY A 27 -7.01 -30.92 -7.16
C GLY A 27 -7.86 -31.99 -7.84
N ILE A 28 -8.46 -31.68 -9.00
CA ILE A 28 -9.22 -32.66 -9.79
C ILE A 28 -8.30 -33.81 -10.24
N LEU A 29 -7.13 -33.50 -10.80
CA LEU A 29 -6.17 -34.52 -11.24
C LEU A 29 -5.73 -35.43 -10.09
N LEU A 30 -5.52 -34.86 -8.91
CA LEU A 30 -5.14 -35.60 -7.72
C LEU A 30 -6.27 -36.53 -7.25
N VAL A 31 -7.52 -36.04 -7.20
CA VAL A 31 -8.69 -36.86 -6.85
C VAL A 31 -8.87 -38.00 -7.84
N VAL A 32 -8.82 -37.72 -9.15
CA VAL A 32 -8.94 -38.74 -10.19
C VAL A 32 -7.81 -39.77 -10.10
N GLY A 33 -6.57 -39.31 -9.89
CA GLY A 33 -5.41 -40.19 -9.72
C GLY A 33 -5.52 -41.09 -8.49
N VAL A 34 -5.99 -40.57 -7.36
CA VAL A 34 -6.20 -41.35 -6.13
C VAL A 34 -7.33 -42.36 -6.32
N VAL A 35 -8.44 -41.98 -6.94
CA VAL A 35 -9.56 -42.90 -7.21
C VAL A 35 -9.11 -44.03 -8.13
N ALA A 36 -8.37 -43.73 -9.20
CA ALA A 36 -7.84 -44.73 -10.11
C ALA A 36 -6.86 -45.70 -9.42
N LEU A 37 -6.04 -45.19 -8.49
CA LEU A 37 -5.15 -46.00 -7.66
C LEU A 37 -5.94 -46.95 -6.73
N VAL A 38 -6.96 -46.43 -6.03
CA VAL A 38 -7.79 -47.22 -5.10
C VAL A 38 -8.60 -48.30 -5.83
N MET A 39 -9.18 -47.95 -6.98
CA MET A 39 -9.98 -48.88 -7.79
C MET A 39 -9.13 -49.85 -8.62
N ARG A 40 -7.79 -49.73 -8.57
CA ARG A 40 -6.84 -50.51 -9.37
C ARG A 40 -7.10 -50.46 -10.88
N THR A 41 -7.66 -49.36 -11.37
CA THR A 41 -7.97 -49.13 -12.79
C THR A 41 -6.82 -48.47 -13.56
N GLN A 42 -5.60 -48.54 -12.99
CA GLN A 42 -4.40 -47.89 -13.53
C GLN A 42 -4.11 -48.40 -14.95
N SER A 43 -4.13 -47.47 -15.90
CA SER A 43 -3.71 -47.68 -17.30
C SER A 43 -2.45 -46.85 -17.59
N ALA A 44 -1.70 -47.22 -18.63
CA ALA A 44 -0.48 -46.50 -19.02
C ALA A 44 -0.79 -45.01 -19.25
N GLY A 45 -0.27 -44.14 -18.38
CA GLY A 45 -0.51 -42.70 -18.39
C GLY A 45 -1.25 -42.15 -17.16
N GLN A 46 -2.00 -42.97 -16.41
CA GLN A 46 -2.69 -42.52 -15.18
C GLN A 46 -1.76 -42.35 -13.97
N GLU A 47 -0.60 -43.00 -13.98
CA GLU A 47 0.42 -42.86 -12.93
C GLU A 47 0.94 -41.42 -12.80
N LEU A 48 0.82 -40.61 -13.86
CA LEU A 48 1.25 -39.21 -13.90
C LEU A 48 0.21 -38.24 -13.33
N LEU A 49 -1.02 -38.67 -13.05
CA LEU A 49 -2.10 -37.78 -12.59
C LEU A 49 -1.86 -37.24 -11.18
N ILE A 50 -1.31 -38.06 -10.28
CA ILE A 50 -0.99 -37.65 -8.90
C ILE A 50 0.17 -36.64 -8.88
N PRO A 51 1.35 -36.91 -9.48
CA PRO A 51 2.45 -35.94 -9.49
C PRO A 51 2.11 -34.67 -10.27
N SER A 52 1.37 -34.75 -11.38
CA SER A 52 0.90 -33.55 -12.10
C SER A 52 -0.10 -32.73 -11.29
N GLY A 53 -1.02 -33.39 -10.58
CA GLY A 53 -1.93 -32.75 -9.64
C GLY A 53 -1.20 -31.99 -8.53
N LEU A 54 -0.21 -32.63 -7.90
CA LEU A 54 0.65 -32.00 -6.89
C LEU A 54 1.45 -30.82 -7.45
N ALA A 55 2.10 -30.99 -8.61
CA ALA A 55 2.87 -29.92 -9.25
C ALA A 55 1.99 -28.71 -9.60
N SER A 56 0.75 -28.97 -10.04
CA SER A 56 -0.24 -27.94 -10.35
C SER A 56 -0.75 -27.21 -9.11
N LEU A 57 -0.92 -27.90 -7.97
CA LEU A 57 -1.25 -27.28 -6.68
C LEU A 57 -0.12 -26.37 -6.18
N VAL A 58 1.13 -26.84 -6.22
CA VAL A 58 2.30 -26.05 -5.81
C VAL A 58 2.47 -24.83 -6.71
N SER A 59 2.35 -25.01 -8.02
CA SER A 59 2.41 -23.90 -8.98
C SER A 59 1.29 -22.89 -8.75
N GLY A 60 0.08 -23.37 -8.46
CA GLY A 60 -1.07 -22.54 -8.10
C GLY A 60 -0.82 -21.71 -6.84
N LEU A 61 -0.27 -22.32 -5.78
CA LEU A 61 0.13 -21.60 -4.56
C LEU A 61 1.14 -20.49 -4.84
N LEU A 62 2.15 -20.78 -5.65
CA LEU A 62 3.16 -19.79 -6.03
C LEU A 62 2.55 -18.62 -6.80
N LEU A 63 1.68 -18.89 -7.78
CA LEU A 63 0.98 -17.87 -8.56
C LEU A 63 0.11 -16.97 -7.67
N VAL A 64 -0.67 -17.56 -6.76
CA VAL A 64 -1.45 -16.78 -5.77
C VAL A 64 -0.53 -15.95 -4.88
N GLY A 65 0.58 -16.53 -4.42
CA GLY A 65 1.58 -15.85 -3.60
C GLY A 65 2.21 -14.65 -4.30
N PHE A 66 2.59 -14.77 -5.58
CA PHE A 66 3.06 -13.65 -6.39
C PHE A 66 2.01 -12.57 -6.55
N GLY A 67 0.74 -12.94 -6.79
CA GLY A 67 -0.36 -11.99 -6.84
C GLY A 67 -0.55 -11.22 -5.52
N GLN A 68 -0.44 -11.90 -4.38
CA GLN A 68 -0.48 -11.25 -3.06
C GLN A 68 0.72 -10.31 -2.84
N LEU A 69 1.92 -10.70 -3.26
CA LEU A 69 3.11 -9.87 -3.15
C LEU A 69 2.97 -8.57 -3.96
N LEU A 70 2.41 -8.64 -5.17
CA LEU A 70 2.13 -7.47 -6.00
C LEU A 70 1.10 -6.53 -5.35
N ASN A 71 0.07 -7.08 -4.71
CA ASN A 71 -0.89 -6.28 -3.95
C ASN A 71 -0.24 -5.62 -2.73
N LEU A 72 0.61 -6.34 -2.00
CA LEU A 72 1.35 -5.79 -0.87
C LEU A 72 2.25 -4.62 -1.29
N LEU A 73 2.99 -4.76 -2.40
CA LEU A 73 3.82 -3.70 -2.96
C LEU A 73 3.00 -2.46 -3.33
N ARG A 74 1.83 -2.66 -3.95
CA ARG A 74 0.90 -1.59 -4.28
C ARG A 74 0.42 -0.87 -3.02
N ASP A 75 0.07 -1.61 -1.98
CA ASP A 75 -0.43 -1.04 -0.73
C ASP A 75 0.65 -0.27 0.02
N MET A 76 1.87 -0.80 0.08
CA MET A 76 3.02 -0.10 0.65
C MET A 76 3.29 1.23 -0.06
N GLU A 77 3.25 1.25 -1.40
CA GLU A 77 3.49 2.48 -2.15
C GLU A 77 2.35 3.51 -1.93
N LEU A 78 1.10 3.06 -1.94
CA LEU A 78 -0.05 3.93 -1.67
C LEU A 78 -0.02 4.50 -0.26
N ASN A 79 0.33 3.68 0.73
CA ASN A 79 0.41 4.10 2.12
C ASN A 79 1.57 5.08 2.34
N THR A 80 2.73 4.83 1.74
CA THR A 80 3.89 5.74 1.80
C THR A 80 3.56 7.12 1.21
N ARG A 81 2.85 7.16 0.06
CA ARG A 81 2.40 8.42 -0.55
C ARG A 81 1.38 9.17 0.30
N ARG A 82 0.40 8.47 0.87
CA ARG A 82 -0.60 9.08 1.77
C ARG A 82 0.06 9.65 3.02
N SER A 83 0.99 8.91 3.63
CA SER A 83 1.76 9.37 4.79
C SER A 83 2.61 10.59 4.48
N ALA A 84 3.30 10.62 3.33
CA ALA A 84 4.07 11.78 2.90
C ALA A 84 3.18 13.02 2.66
N ALA A 85 2.02 12.85 2.01
CA ALA A 85 1.06 13.92 1.80
C ALA A 85 0.49 14.46 3.13
N TYR A 86 0.21 13.57 4.07
CA TYR A 86 -0.28 13.93 5.40
C TYR A 86 0.78 14.68 6.22
N MET A 87 2.04 14.26 6.20
CA MET A 87 3.13 15.00 6.85
C MET A 87 3.34 16.39 6.25
N LEU A 88 3.26 16.53 4.92
CA LEU A 88 3.30 17.84 4.26
C LEU A 88 2.12 18.72 4.67
N PHE A 89 0.93 18.15 4.81
CA PHE A 89 -0.24 18.87 5.29
C PHE A 89 -0.04 19.37 6.73
N LEU A 90 0.42 18.51 7.65
CA LEU A 90 0.72 18.88 9.03
C LEU A 90 1.82 19.95 9.11
N ALA A 91 2.87 19.85 8.29
CA ALA A 91 3.95 20.83 8.23
C ALA A 91 3.46 22.21 7.74
N LYS A 92 2.54 22.25 6.77
CA LYS A 92 1.91 23.51 6.34
C LYS A 92 1.02 24.09 7.44
N GLN A 93 0.24 23.24 8.11
CA GLN A 93 -0.65 23.68 9.18
C GLN A 93 0.11 24.22 10.40
N SER A 94 1.23 23.59 10.77
CA SER A 94 2.07 24.06 11.88
C SER A 94 2.74 25.40 11.56
N ARG A 95 3.24 25.59 10.33
CA ARG A 95 3.76 26.89 9.87
C ARG A 95 2.68 27.97 9.88
N ALA A 96 1.47 27.66 9.41
CA ALA A 96 0.34 28.60 9.44
C ALA A 96 -0.05 28.98 10.88
N ARG A 97 -0.05 28.02 11.82
CA ARG A 97 -0.28 28.28 13.24
C ARG A 97 0.81 29.17 13.86
N ARG A 98 2.09 28.90 13.57
CA ARG A 98 3.21 29.74 14.03
C ARG A 98 3.14 31.17 13.47
N ALA A 99 2.79 31.33 12.19
CA ALA A 99 2.61 32.64 11.59
C ALA A 99 1.48 33.44 12.27
N ARG A 100 0.35 32.79 12.60
CA ARG A 100 -0.74 33.41 13.35
C ARG A 100 -0.32 33.78 14.78
N ALA A 101 0.39 32.89 15.48
CA ALA A 101 0.90 33.17 16.81
C ALA A 101 1.88 34.36 16.83
N ALA A 102 2.78 34.45 15.85
CA ALA A 102 3.69 35.58 15.70
C ALA A 102 2.95 36.90 15.41
N ASN A 103 1.91 36.87 14.58
CA ASN A 103 1.08 38.04 14.31
C ASN A 103 0.30 38.49 15.56
N ASN A 104 -0.25 37.56 16.33
CA ASN A 104 -0.92 37.88 17.59
C ASN A 104 0.06 38.44 18.64
N ALA A 105 1.28 37.90 18.71
CA ALA A 105 2.32 38.42 19.60
C ALA A 105 2.77 39.83 19.22
N ARG A 106 2.85 40.15 17.92
CA ARG A 106 3.11 41.51 17.43
C ARG A 106 1.97 42.47 17.75
N ALA A 107 0.72 42.02 17.63
CA ALA A 107 -0.44 42.84 17.98
C ALA A 107 -0.54 43.11 19.50
N SER A 108 0.02 42.22 20.31
CA SER A 108 0.05 42.32 21.78
C SER A 108 1.31 43.01 22.32
N ALA A 109 2.28 43.34 21.45
CA ALA A 109 3.50 44.01 21.88
C ALA A 109 3.15 45.43 22.36
N PRO A 110 3.58 45.84 23.57
CA PRO A 110 3.27 47.17 24.09
C PRO A 110 3.85 48.21 23.12
N ARG A 111 2.99 49.07 22.57
CA ARG A 111 3.42 50.26 21.86
C ARG A 111 4.24 51.07 22.85
N THR A 112 5.55 51.09 22.68
CA THR A 112 6.42 52.05 23.35
C THR A 112 5.96 53.42 22.89
N ASN A 113 5.09 54.03 23.69
CA ASN A 113 4.73 55.42 23.56
C ASN A 113 6.02 56.17 23.92
N VAL A 114 6.81 56.50 22.91
CA VAL A 114 7.92 57.44 23.05
C VAL A 114 7.26 58.77 23.31
N GLN A 115 6.94 58.98 24.58
CA GLN A 115 6.48 60.24 25.12
C GLN A 115 7.65 61.21 24.89
N SER A 116 7.53 62.01 23.83
CA SER A 116 8.41 63.13 23.55
C SER A 116 8.46 63.98 24.81
N MET A 117 9.55 63.91 25.57
CA MET A 117 9.80 64.84 26.67
C MET A 117 9.85 66.24 26.09
N PRO A 118 9.09 67.20 26.64
CA PRO A 118 9.19 68.59 26.24
C PRO A 118 10.60 69.08 26.62
N ARG A 119 11.27 69.68 25.63
CA ARG A 119 12.56 70.33 25.78
C ARG A 119 12.30 71.64 26.52
N GLU A 120 12.23 71.59 27.85
CA GLU A 120 12.18 72.80 28.68
C GLU A 120 13.51 73.56 28.54
N GLU A 121 13.37 74.68 27.85
CA GLU A 121 14.10 75.92 27.93
C GLU A 121 15.03 76.07 29.15
N ALA A 122 16.33 75.83 28.94
CA ALA A 122 17.37 76.46 29.74
C ALA A 122 17.76 77.79 29.06
N ARG A 123 16.97 78.83 29.31
CA ARG A 123 17.38 80.23 29.20
C ARG A 123 17.22 80.86 30.58
N GLY A 124 18.35 81.15 31.21
CA GLY A 124 18.49 81.83 32.49
C GLY A 124 19.96 81.94 32.83
#